data_AF-A0A7C4XNZ5-F1
#
_entry.id   AF-A0A7C4XNZ5-F1
#
_cell.length_a   1.000
_cell.length_b   1.000
_cell.length_c   1.000
_cell.angle_alpha   90.00
_cell.angle_beta   90.00
_cell.angle_gamma   90.00
#
_symmetry.space_group_name_H-M   'P 1'
#
loop_
_entity.id
_entity.type
_entity.pdbx_description
1 polymer ?
#
loop_
_entity_poly.entity_id
_entity_poly.type
_entity_poly.pdbx_seq_one_letter_code
_entity_poly.pdbx_strand_id
1 'polypeptide(L)' 'FAEQPAVVDGASRLLVDVFGAAGRHSRSAIGVAALPRGASVEIEVEVALALP' A
#
# COMPACT_ATOMS: atom_id res chain seq x y z
N PHE A 1 3.88 0.71 -18.64
CA PHE A 1 3.27 -0.31 -17.76
C PHE A 1 2.08 0.32 -17.08
N ALA A 2 0.91 -0.33 -17.07
CA ALA A 2 -0.36 0.21 -16.55
C ALA A 2 -0.99 -0.66 -15.44
N GLU A 3 -0.28 -1.71 -15.02
CA GLU A 3 -0.76 -2.68 -14.03
C GLU A 3 -0.27 -2.34 -12.60
N GLN A 4 -0.08 -1.06 -12.29
CA GLN A 4 0.26 -0.60 -10.94
C GLN A 4 -0.73 -1.10 -9.87
N PRO A 5 -2.06 -1.18 -10.12
CA PRO A 5 -2.99 -1.75 -9.15
C PRO A 5 -2.65 -3.19 -8.73
N ALA A 6 -2.20 -4.02 -9.68
CA ALA A 6 -1.80 -5.40 -9.41
C ALA A 6 -0.50 -5.49 -8.59
N VAL A 7 0.42 -4.53 -8.75
CA VAL A 7 1.63 -4.44 -7.91
C VAL A 7 1.25 -4.09 -6.47
N VAL A 8 0.37 -3.10 -6.27
CA VAL A 8 -0.06 -2.64 -4.94
C VAL A 8 -0.92 -3.68 -4.21
N ASP A 9 -1.55 -4.63 -4.92
CA ASP A 9 -2.24 -5.77 -4.29
C ASP A 9 -1.35 -6.55 -3.32
N GLY A 10 -0.03 -6.59 -3.53
CA GLY A 10 0.90 -7.20 -2.58
C GLY A 10 0.84 -6.55 -1.19
N ALA A 11 0.90 -5.21 -1.14
CA ALA A 11 0.75 -4.46 0.10
C ALA A 11 -0.66 -4.62 0.70
N SER A 12 -1.70 -4.56 -0.16
CA SER A 12 -3.07 -4.69 0.32
C SER A 12 -3.37 -6.05 0.94
N ARG A 13 -2.88 -7.14 0.34
CA ARG A 13 -2.99 -8.50 0.90
C ARG A 13 -2.26 -8.61 2.22
N LEU A 14 -1.01 -8.14 2.30
CA LEU A 14 -0.23 -8.16 3.54
C LEU A 14 -0.95 -7.44 4.69
N LEU A 15 -1.50 -6.26 4.45
CA LEU A 15 -2.22 -5.50 5.49
C LEU A 15 -3.45 -6.25 5.99
N VAL A 16 -4.23 -6.87 5.09
CA VAL A 16 -5.38 -7.70 5.48
C VAL A 16 -4.93 -8.98 6.20
N ASP A 17 -3.86 -9.63 5.75
CA ASP A 17 -3.35 -10.87 6.35
C ASP A 17 -2.85 -10.64 7.78
N VAL A 18 -2.21 -9.49 8.04
CA VAL A 18 -1.66 -9.15 9.36
C VAL A 18 -2.71 -8.56 10.31
N PHE A 19 -3.57 -7.67 9.81
CA PHE A 19 -4.51 -6.89 10.65
C PHE A 19 -5.98 -7.35 10.53
N GLY A 20 -6.28 -8.35 9.70
CA GLY A 20 -7.63 -8.87 9.49
C GLY A 20 -8.59 -7.80 8.96
N ALA A 21 -9.75 -7.66 9.60
CA ALA A 21 -10.76 -6.67 9.22
C ALA A 21 -10.24 -5.22 9.31
N ALA A 22 -9.38 -4.93 10.30
CA ALA A 22 -8.76 -3.61 10.45
C ALA A 22 -7.74 -3.29 9.33
N GLY A 23 -7.27 -4.32 8.62
CA GLY A 23 -6.37 -4.18 7.48
C GLY A 23 -7.08 -3.77 6.18
N ARG A 24 -8.42 -3.67 6.13
CA ARG A 24 -9.13 -3.14 4.96
C ARG A 24 -8.99 -1.62 4.89
N HIS A 25 -8.59 -1.12 3.72
CA HIS A 25 -8.24 0.28 3.50
C HIS A 25 -8.71 0.77 2.13
N SER A 26 -8.86 2.09 1.99
CA SER A 26 -8.82 2.76 0.70
C SER A 26 -7.38 2.87 0.21
N ARG A 27 -7.17 3.02 -1.11
CA ARG A 27 -5.83 3.18 -1.67
C ARG A 27 -5.83 3.96 -2.98
N SER A 28 -4.63 4.42 -3.33
CA SER A 28 -4.27 4.93 -4.66
C SER A 28 -3.09 4.12 -5.20
N ALA A 29 -3.11 3.79 -6.50
CA ALA A 29 -2.00 3.12 -7.18
C ALA A 29 -1.58 3.96 -8.40
N ILE A 30 -0.50 4.73 -8.24
CA ILE A 30 -0.09 5.75 -9.21
C ILE A 30 1.28 5.39 -9.77
N GLY A 31 1.41 5.41 -11.11
CA GLY A 31 2.70 5.29 -11.78
C GLY A 31 3.48 6.60 -11.72
N VAL A 32 4.76 6.52 -11.39
CA VAL A 32 5.68 7.67 -11.35
C VAL A 32 6.91 7.41 -12.22
N ALA A 33 7.60 8.48 -12.64
CA ALA A 33 8.79 8.37 -13.48
C ALA A 33 10.01 7.80 -12.72
N ALA A 34 10.13 8.12 -11.42
CA ALA A 34 11.18 7.64 -10.55
C ALA A 34 10.76 7.74 -9.07
N LEU A 35 11.41 6.94 -8.23
CA LEU A 35 11.32 7.01 -6.77
C LEU A 35 12.71 7.26 -6.16
N PRO A 36 12.80 7.78 -4.93
CA PRO A 36 14.06 7.94 -4.23
C PRO A 36 14.88 6.64 -4.18
N ARG A 37 16.20 6.77 -4.26
CA ARG A 37 17.16 5.65 -4.18
C ARG A 37 16.97 4.55 -5.23
N GLY A 38 16.20 4.81 -6.29
CA GLY A 38 15.91 3.81 -7.32
C GLY A 38 14.96 2.69 -6.85
N ALA A 39 14.14 2.96 -5.84
CA ALA A 39 13.14 2.00 -5.37
C ALA A 39 12.12 1.67 -6.47
N SER A 40 11.65 0.42 -6.50
CA SER A 40 10.63 -0.01 -7.47
C SER A 40 9.21 0.38 -7.04
N VAL A 41 8.94 0.42 -5.73
CA VAL A 41 7.64 0.73 -5.14
C VAL A 41 7.87 1.51 -3.85
N GLU A 42 7.03 2.52 -3.59
CA GLU A 42 6.93 3.22 -2.32
C GLU A 42 5.47 3.11 -1.84
N ILE A 43 5.27 2.85 -0.54
CA ILE A 43 3.95 2.70 0.08
C ILE A 43 3.87 3.66 1.27
N GLU A 44 2.87 4.54 1.25
CA GLU A 44 2.48 5.40 2.36
C GLU A 44 1.18 4.87 2.97
N VAL A 45 1.07 4.91 4.30
CA VAL A 45 -0.10 4.40 5.03
C VAL A 45 -0.48 5.38 6.13
N GLU A 46 -1.76 5.76 6.17
CA GLU A 46 -2.37 6.46 7.30
C GLU A 46 -3.17 5.45 8.14
N VAL A 47 -2.99 5.49 9.46
CA VAL A 47 -3.58 4.50 10.39
C VAL A 47 -4.27 5.18 11.56
N ALA A 48 -5.41 4.60 11.97
CA ALA A 48 -6.02 4.93 13.24
C ALA A 48 -5.31 4.18 14.38
N LEU A 49 -4.92 4.90 15.42
CA LEU A 49 -4.35 4.30 16.63
C LEU A 49 -5.48 3.91 17.58
N ALA A 50 -5.34 2.76 18.25
CA ALA A 50 -6.17 2.47 19.40
C ALA A 50 -5.82 3.47 20.51
N LEU A 51 -6.82 4.22 20.97
CA LEU A 51 -6.67 4.98 22.20
C LEU A 51 -6.55 3.99 23.38
N PRO A 52 -5.75 4.33 24.41
CA PRO A 52 -5.57 3.48 25.59
C PRO A 52 -6.89 3.23 26.33
#